data_AF-A0A8C2PVD3-F1
#
_entry.id   AF-A0A8C2PVD3-F1
#
_cell.length_a   1.000
_cell.length_b   1.000
_cell.length_c   1.000
_cell.angle_alpha   90.00
_cell.angle_beta   90.00
_cell.angle_gamma   90.00
#
_symmetry.space_group_name_H-M   'P 1'
#
loop_
_entity.id
_entity.type
_entity.pdbx_description
1 polymer ?
#
loop_
_entity_poly.entity_id
_entity_poly.type
_entity_poly.pdbx_seq_one_letter_code
_entity_poly.pdbx_strand_id
1 'polypeptide(L)'
;MHQLQILGLLNVFLLVLNPSQCSPIMAQCVEHTDCSSTLKEYHAQLINLPSKINERSVAAWSYEKNIDLDRVPQIIYEANCLTSHSCKGVDSSFSLESIPIAIKMPFLRKNPRCPTYALEFEDVNIACICATSRQN
;
A
#
# COMPACT_ATOMS: atom_id res chain seq x y z
N MET A 1 41.18 25.06 24.07
CA MET A 1 40.34 23.90 24.44
C MET A 1 38.88 24.26 24.75
N HIS A 2 38.55 25.44 25.28
CA HIS A 2 37.15 25.83 25.55
C HIS A 2 36.24 26.02 24.31
N GLN A 3 36.79 26.49 23.19
CA GLN A 3 36.00 26.74 21.96
C GLN A 3 35.43 25.45 21.33
N LEU A 4 36.16 24.33 21.40
CA LEU A 4 35.67 23.03 20.91
C LEU A 4 34.54 22.45 21.78
N GLN A 5 34.59 22.70 23.10
CA GLN A 5 33.55 22.24 24.03
C GLN A 5 32.24 23.00 23.84
N ILE A 6 32.31 24.31 23.56
CA ILE A 6 31.13 25.14 23.28
C ILE A 6 30.47 24.72 21.96
N LEU A 7 31.25 24.43 20.92
CA LEU A 7 30.72 23.95 19.63
C LEU A 7 30.07 22.56 19.77
N GLY A 8 30.65 21.68 20.59
CA GLY A 8 30.06 20.38 20.92
C GLY A 8 28.72 20.51 21.65
N LEU A 9 28.65 21.39 22.66
CA LEU A 9 27.42 21.65 23.42
C LEU A 9 26.33 22.28 22.55
N LEU A 10 26.68 23.17 21.62
CA LEU A 10 25.74 23.77 20.66
C LEU A 10 25.16 22.73 19.68
N ASN A 11 25.98 21.79 19.21
CA ASN A 11 25.51 20.71 18.34
C ASN A 11 24.55 19.76 19.09
N VAL A 12 24.85 19.43 20.35
CA VAL A 12 23.97 18.62 21.19
C VAL A 12 22.66 19.36 21.48
N PHE A 13 22.70 20.67 21.74
CA PHE A 13 21.49 21.47 21.93
C PHE A 13 20.61 21.56 20.67
N LEU A 14 21.20 21.68 19.49
CA LEU A 14 20.47 21.67 18.22
C LEU A 14 19.79 20.33 17.94
N LEU A 15 20.41 19.22 18.36
CA LEU A 15 19.83 17.88 18.26
C LEU A 15 18.65 17.68 19.22
N VAL A 16 18.69 18.29 20.42
CA VAL A 16 17.60 18.22 21.40
C VAL A 16 16.42 19.13 21.02
N LEU A 17 16.69 20.26 20.35
CA LEU A 17 15.65 21.20 19.89
C LEU A 17 14.94 20.74 18.62
N ASN A 18 15.40 19.69 17.95
CA ASN A 18 14.78 19.15 16.73
C ASN A 18 14.48 17.64 16.83
N PRO A 19 13.59 17.21 17.75
CA PRO A 19 13.21 15.80 17.93
C PRO A 19 12.46 15.20 16.74
N SER A 20 12.22 15.97 15.68
CA SER A 20 11.47 15.56 14.49
C SER A 20 12.22 14.59 13.57
N GLN A 21 13.53 14.41 13.73
CA GLN A 21 14.34 13.65 12.76
C GLN A 21 14.50 12.15 13.05
N CYS A 22 13.98 11.65 14.17
CA CYS A 22 13.99 10.22 14.49
C CYS A 22 12.58 9.70 14.79
N SER A 23 11.64 9.92 13.87
CA SER A 23 10.47 9.05 13.81
C SER A 23 10.78 7.88 12.87
N PRO A 24 10.56 6.62 13.28
CA PRO A 24 10.57 5.53 12.32
C PRO A 24 9.62 5.90 11.17
N ILE A 25 9.98 5.53 9.94
CA ILE A 25 9.27 5.85 8.67
C ILE A 25 7.78 5.40 8.68
N MET A 26 7.29 4.82 9.76
CA MET A 26 5.93 4.30 9.89
C MET A 26 4.81 5.34 10.00
N ALA A 27 5.06 6.63 10.26
CA ALA A 27 3.98 7.62 10.29
C ALA A 27 4.49 9.05 10.03
N GLN A 28 4.51 9.46 8.76
CA GLN A 28 4.68 10.88 8.41
C GLN A 28 3.32 11.56 8.48
N CYS A 29 3.18 12.59 9.33
CA CYS A 29 2.01 13.46 9.29
C CYS A 29 2.03 14.25 7.97
N VAL A 30 0.90 14.35 7.29
CA VAL A 30 0.78 15.03 6.01
C VAL A 30 -0.17 16.21 6.15
N GLU A 31 0.23 17.41 5.70
CA GLU A 31 -0.69 18.55 5.61
C GLU A 31 -1.57 18.46 4.35
N HIS A 32 -2.84 18.85 4.52
CA HIS A 32 -3.96 18.51 3.64
C HIS A 32 -3.89 19.12 2.23
N THR A 33 -3.09 20.17 2.02
CA THR A 33 -3.21 21.05 0.85
C THR A 33 -2.54 20.50 -0.42
N ASP A 34 -1.44 19.75 -0.29
CA ASP A 34 -0.65 19.27 -1.45
C ASP A 34 -0.85 17.78 -1.78
N CYS A 35 -1.41 17.00 -0.84
CA CYS A 35 -1.54 15.55 -1.00
C CYS A 35 -2.80 15.14 -1.79
N SER A 36 -3.91 15.89 -1.64
CA SER A 36 -5.20 15.53 -2.23
C SER A 36 -5.23 15.65 -3.77
N SER A 37 -4.57 16.66 -4.33
CA SER A 37 -4.44 16.85 -5.78
C SER A 37 -3.57 15.77 -6.41
N THR A 38 -2.42 15.49 -5.81
CA THR A 38 -1.46 14.48 -6.27
C THR A 38 -2.04 13.06 -6.21
N LEU A 39 -2.78 12.70 -5.15
CA LEU A 39 -3.47 11.40 -5.06
C LEU A 39 -4.57 11.26 -6.11
N LYS A 40 -5.33 12.33 -6.37
CA LYS A 40 -6.37 12.32 -7.42
C LYS A 40 -5.77 12.10 -8.80
N GLU A 41 -4.64 12.72 -9.11
CA GLU A 41 -3.93 12.48 -10.37
C GLU A 41 -3.40 11.05 -10.47
N TYR A 42 -2.84 10.50 -9.38
CA TYR A 42 -2.39 9.11 -9.34
C TYR A 42 -3.54 8.10 -9.57
N HIS A 43 -4.70 8.35 -8.96
CA HIS A 43 -5.91 7.54 -9.17
C HIS A 43 -6.51 7.69 -10.58
N ALA A 44 -6.34 8.86 -11.21
CA ALA A 44 -6.86 9.12 -12.56
C ALA A 44 -5.96 8.58 -13.67
N GLN A 45 -4.65 8.47 -13.42
CA GLN A 45 -3.67 8.16 -14.46
C GLN A 45 -3.66 6.71 -14.95
N LEU A 46 -4.23 5.76 -14.22
CA LEU A 46 -4.09 4.35 -14.58
C LEU A 46 -5.32 3.56 -14.19
N ILE A 47 -6.23 3.28 -15.13
CA ILE A 47 -6.52 1.88 -15.49
C ILE A 47 -7.05 1.80 -16.94
N ASN A 48 -6.16 1.62 -17.92
CA ASN A 48 -6.58 1.00 -19.19
C ASN A 48 -6.71 -0.51 -18.95
N LEU A 49 -7.69 -0.91 -18.15
CA LEU A 49 -7.93 -2.31 -17.85
C LEU A 49 -8.66 -2.93 -19.04
N PRO A 50 -8.19 -4.06 -19.58
CA PRO A 50 -8.99 -4.84 -20.51
C PRO A 50 -10.36 -5.13 -19.88
N SER A 51 -11.43 -4.89 -20.64
CA SER A 51 -12.81 -5.09 -20.17
C SER A 51 -12.99 -6.48 -19.56
N LYS A 52 -13.49 -6.52 -18.31
CA LYS A 52 -13.80 -7.75 -17.58
C LYS A 52 -12.61 -8.72 -17.48
N ILE A 53 -11.38 -8.20 -17.34
CA ILE A 53 -10.18 -9.05 -17.22
C ILE A 53 -10.28 -10.05 -16.06
N ASN A 54 -10.94 -9.67 -14.96
CA ASN A 54 -11.15 -10.51 -13.79
C ASN A 54 -12.03 -11.74 -14.11
N GLU A 55 -12.98 -11.62 -15.03
CA GLU A 55 -13.84 -12.72 -15.50
C GLU A 55 -13.16 -13.56 -16.60
N ARG A 56 -12.28 -12.93 -17.39
CA ARG A 56 -11.61 -13.52 -18.55
C ARG A 56 -10.26 -14.16 -18.23
N SER A 57 -9.70 -13.90 -17.04
CA SER A 57 -8.45 -14.50 -16.59
C SER A 57 -8.59 -16.01 -16.40
N VAL A 58 -7.52 -16.75 -16.69
CA VAL A 58 -7.41 -18.18 -16.34
C VAL A 58 -7.37 -18.40 -14.83
N ALA A 59 -6.89 -17.42 -14.06
CA ALA A 59 -7.03 -17.32 -12.61
C ALA A 59 -8.02 -16.20 -12.32
N ALA A 60 -9.32 -16.49 -12.46
CA ALA A 60 -10.38 -15.49 -12.31
C ALA A 60 -10.55 -15.03 -10.85
N TRP A 61 -11.01 -13.80 -10.65
CA TRP A 61 -11.26 -13.22 -9.33
C TRP A 61 -12.55 -12.39 -9.27
N SER A 62 -13.13 -12.30 -8.08
CA SER A 62 -14.14 -11.31 -7.73
C SER A 62 -13.51 -10.14 -6.98
N TYR A 63 -14.19 -8.99 -6.98
CA TYR A 63 -13.81 -7.86 -6.14
C TYR A 63 -14.65 -7.83 -4.86
N GLU A 64 -13.98 -7.84 -3.73
CA GLU A 64 -14.58 -7.67 -2.41
C GLU A 64 -14.35 -6.24 -1.91
N LYS A 65 -15.38 -5.65 -1.30
CA LYS A 65 -15.29 -4.29 -0.77
C LYS A 65 -14.62 -4.32 0.60
N ASN A 66 -13.46 -3.69 0.70
CA ASN A 66 -12.83 -3.33 1.96
C ASN A 66 -13.21 -1.88 2.30
N ILE A 67 -13.95 -1.69 3.39
CA ILE A 67 -14.48 -0.38 3.81
C ILE A 67 -13.83 0.03 5.13
N ASP A 68 -13.18 1.19 5.14
CA ASP A 68 -12.63 1.84 6.33
C ASP A 68 -13.01 3.33 6.32
N LEU A 69 -13.78 3.76 7.33
CA LEU A 69 -14.29 5.14 7.44
C LEU A 69 -13.24 6.17 7.88
N ASP A 70 -12.11 5.69 8.40
CA ASP A 70 -10.99 6.50 8.88
C ASP A 70 -9.81 6.54 7.90
N ARG A 71 -9.96 5.89 6.74
CA ARG A 71 -8.96 5.85 5.67
C ARG A 71 -9.43 6.60 4.42
N VAL A 72 -8.48 7.15 3.66
CA VAL A 72 -8.69 7.65 2.30
C VAL A 72 -7.81 6.86 1.33
N PRO A 73 -8.38 6.23 0.28
CA PRO A 73 -9.82 6.10 0.00
C PRO A 73 -10.54 5.18 1.02
N GLN A 74 -11.82 5.48 1.27
CA GLN A 74 -12.63 4.72 2.24
C GLN A 74 -13.00 3.33 1.72
N ILE A 75 -13.21 3.19 0.42
CA ILE A 75 -13.60 1.94 -0.22
C ILE A 75 -12.46 1.50 -1.13
N ILE A 76 -11.99 0.27 -0.92
CA ILE A 76 -11.04 -0.42 -1.79
C ILE A 76 -11.71 -1.69 -2.29
N TYR A 77 -11.49 -2.02 -3.56
CA TYR A 77 -11.95 -3.27 -4.16
C TYR A 77 -10.76 -4.23 -4.23
N GLU A 78 -10.77 -5.24 -3.37
CA GLU A 78 -9.71 -6.24 -3.28
C GLU A 78 -10.07 -7.48 -4.09
N ALA A 79 -9.09 -8.03 -4.81
CA ALA A 79 -9.24 -9.25 -5.57
C ALA A 79 -9.28 -10.47 -4.64
N ASN A 80 -10.32 -11.29 -4.79
CA ASN A 80 -10.43 -12.61 -4.19
C ASN A 80 -10.50 -13.67 -5.29
N CYS A 81 -9.57 -14.63 -5.28
CA CYS A 81 -9.49 -15.66 -6.32
C CYS A 81 -10.69 -16.61 -6.24
N LEU A 82 -11.32 -16.89 -7.38
CA LEU A 82 -12.51 -17.76 -7.42
C LEU A 82 -12.16 -19.25 -7.22
N THR A 83 -10.91 -19.62 -7.51
CA THR A 83 -10.35 -20.95 -7.28
C THR A 83 -9.01 -20.79 -6.56
N SER A 84 -8.58 -21.81 -5.82
CA SER A 84 -7.25 -21.85 -5.16
C SER A 84 -6.31 -22.87 -5.80
N HIS A 85 -6.81 -24.08 -6.12
CA HIS A 85 -6.00 -25.22 -6.59
C HIS A 85 -6.18 -25.54 -8.08
N SER A 86 -6.61 -24.56 -8.88
CA SER A 86 -6.74 -24.72 -10.33
C SER A 86 -6.75 -23.38 -11.06
N CYS A 87 -6.47 -23.46 -12.36
CA CYS A 87 -6.64 -22.38 -13.31
C CYS A 87 -7.52 -22.86 -14.46
N LYS A 88 -8.52 -22.05 -14.83
CA LYS A 88 -9.52 -22.41 -15.83
C LYS A 88 -8.90 -22.46 -17.22
N GLY A 89 -9.14 -23.55 -17.94
CA GLY A 89 -8.74 -23.70 -19.35
C GLY A 89 -7.24 -23.86 -19.56
N VAL A 90 -6.50 -24.25 -18.52
CA VAL A 90 -5.07 -24.55 -18.62
C VAL A 90 -4.88 -26.05 -18.40
N ASP A 91 -4.55 -26.77 -19.48
CA ASP A 91 -4.17 -28.19 -19.40
C ASP A 91 -2.68 -28.29 -19.03
N SER A 92 -2.40 -28.88 -17.87
CA SER A 92 -1.08 -28.93 -17.27
C SER A 92 -0.84 -30.31 -16.64
N SER A 93 0.35 -30.88 -16.85
CA SER A 93 0.80 -32.07 -16.12
C SER A 93 1.20 -31.76 -14.68
N PHE A 94 1.39 -30.49 -14.35
CA PHE A 94 1.71 -30.00 -13.01
C PHE A 94 0.44 -29.50 -12.31
N SER A 95 0.40 -29.61 -10.99
CA SER A 95 -0.65 -28.95 -10.22
C SER A 95 -0.52 -27.43 -10.36
N LEU A 96 -1.66 -26.75 -10.46
CA LEU A 96 -1.73 -25.30 -10.65
C LEU A 96 -2.45 -24.66 -9.46
N GLU A 97 -2.08 -23.44 -9.16
CA GLU A 97 -2.67 -22.62 -8.11
C GLU A 97 -3.02 -21.23 -8.64
N SER A 98 -4.17 -20.75 -8.20
CA SER A 98 -4.58 -19.36 -8.38
C SER A 98 -4.17 -18.59 -7.13
N ILE A 99 -3.28 -17.61 -7.29
CA ILE A 99 -2.60 -16.91 -6.20
C ILE A 99 -2.94 -15.43 -6.28
N PRO A 100 -3.43 -14.80 -5.18
CA PRO A 100 -3.66 -13.36 -5.16
C PRO A 100 -2.33 -12.61 -5.21
N ILE A 101 -2.27 -11.53 -5.98
CA ILE A 101 -1.15 -10.59 -6.00
C ILE A 101 -1.55 -9.33 -5.27
N ALA A 102 -0.74 -8.95 -4.28
CA ALA A 102 -0.87 -7.71 -3.56
C ALA A 102 0.11 -6.64 -4.05
N ILE A 103 -0.30 -5.38 -3.95
CA ILE A 103 0.60 -4.23 -4.03
C ILE A 103 0.58 -3.48 -2.70
N LYS A 104 1.73 -2.92 -2.34
CA LYS A 104 1.84 -2.03 -1.18
C LYS A 104 1.31 -0.65 -1.56
N MET A 105 0.10 -0.32 -1.12
CA MET A 105 -0.59 0.91 -1.49
C MET A 105 -0.48 1.94 -0.36
N PRO A 106 -0.24 3.22 -0.66
CA PRO A 106 -0.26 4.30 0.34
C PRO A 106 -1.70 4.71 0.68
N PHE A 107 -1.93 5.02 1.95
CA PHE A 107 -3.22 5.46 2.49
C PHE A 107 -3.06 6.64 3.42
N LEU A 108 -4.07 7.51 3.45
CA LEU A 108 -4.18 8.52 4.51
C LEU A 108 -5.15 8.00 5.57
N ARG A 109 -4.69 7.84 6.81
CA ARG A 109 -5.54 7.47 7.95
C ARG A 109 -5.70 8.65 8.91
N LYS A 110 -6.91 8.89 9.39
CA LYS A 110 -7.17 9.90 10.43
C LYS A 110 -6.37 9.53 11.66
N ASN A 111 -5.56 10.45 12.16
CA ASN A 111 -4.70 10.20 13.30
C ASN A 111 -4.82 11.35 14.31
N PRO A 112 -5.27 11.09 15.55
CA PRO A 112 -5.41 12.13 16.57
C PRO A 112 -4.08 12.75 17.01
N ARG A 113 -2.95 12.13 16.68
CA ARG A 113 -1.59 12.64 16.92
C ARG A 113 -1.05 13.48 15.77
N CYS A 114 -1.73 13.53 14.63
CA CYS A 114 -1.41 14.43 13.51
C CYS A 114 -2.49 15.51 13.40
N PRO A 115 -2.20 16.69 12.83
CA PRO A 115 -3.19 17.75 12.64
C PRO A 115 -4.41 17.30 11.83
N THR A 116 -4.24 16.33 10.91
CA THR A 116 -5.33 15.75 10.11
C THR A 116 -5.13 14.26 9.81
N TYR A 117 -4.10 13.90 9.04
CA TYR A 117 -3.86 12.52 8.58
C TYR A 117 -2.41 12.08 8.79
N ALA A 118 -2.23 10.76 8.90
CA ALA A 118 -0.94 10.09 8.76
C ALA A 118 -0.90 9.27 7.47
N LEU A 119 0.25 9.25 6.81
CA LEU A 119 0.51 8.35 5.70
C LEU A 119 0.83 6.95 6.25
N GLU A 120 0.05 5.95 5.83
CA GLU A 120 0.21 4.54 6.15
C GLU A 120 0.28 3.71 4.86
N PHE A 121 0.68 2.44 4.98
CA PHE A 121 0.74 1.52 3.85
C PHE A 121 0.05 0.21 4.21
N GLU A 122 -0.77 -0.30 3.30
CA GLU A 122 -1.41 -1.62 3.44
C GLU A 122 -1.22 -2.41 2.14
N ASP A 123 -1.18 -3.74 2.28
CA ASP A 123 -1.11 -4.64 1.14
C ASP A 123 -2.54 -4.84 0.60
N VAL A 124 -2.75 -4.55 -0.69
CA VAL A 124 -4.05 -4.64 -1.37
C VAL A 124 -3.98 -5.68 -2.47
N ASN A 125 -4.83 -6.70 -2.40
CA ASN A 125 -4.94 -7.69 -3.47
C ASN A 125 -5.56 -7.04 -4.72
N ILE A 126 -4.85 -7.01 -5.85
CA ILE A 126 -5.30 -6.33 -7.07
C ILE A 126 -5.76 -7.28 -8.19
N ALA A 127 -5.27 -8.52 -8.17
CA ALA A 127 -5.56 -9.54 -9.17
C ALA A 127 -5.20 -10.92 -8.65
N CYS A 128 -5.54 -11.95 -9.42
CA CYS A 128 -5.02 -13.31 -9.23
C CYS A 128 -4.20 -13.74 -10.43
N ILE A 129 -3.16 -14.53 -10.18
CA ILE A 129 -2.33 -15.17 -11.20
C ILE A 129 -2.42 -16.67 -11.11
N CYS A 130 -2.14 -17.35 -12.23
CA CYS A 130 -1.97 -18.78 -12.27
C CYS A 130 -0.47 -19.12 -12.17
N ALA A 131 -0.10 -20.01 -11.26
CA ALA A 131 1.25 -20.54 -11.15
C ALA A 131 1.22 -22.05 -10.97
N THR A 132 2.31 -22.73 -11.29
CA THR A 132 2.51 -24.12 -10.83
C THR A 132 2.61 -24.14 -9.31
N SER A 133 1.95 -25.10 -8.66
CA SER A 133 2.04 -25.29 -7.21
C SER A 133 3.49 -25.46 -6.78
N ARG A 134 3.76 -25.09 -5.53
CA ARG A 134 5.05 -25.37 -4.90
C ARG A 134 5.26 -26.88 -4.83
N GLN A 135 6.39 -27.34 -5.35
CA GLN A 135 6.89 -28.67 -5.04
C GLN A 135 7.46 -28.60 -3.63
N ASN A 136 6.91 -29.39 -2.70
CA ASN A 136 7.49 -29.58 -1.37
C ASN A 136 8.66 -30.54 -1.44
#